data_AF-A0A935S6U9-F1
#
_entry.id   AF-A0A935S6U9-F1
#
_cell.length_a   1.000
_cell.length_b   1.000
_cell.length_c   1.000
_cell.angle_alpha   90.00
_cell.angle_beta   90.00
_cell.angle_gamma   90.00
#
_symmetry.space_group_name_H-M   'P 1'
#
loop_
_entity.id
_entity.type
_entity.pdbx_description
1 polymer ?
#
loop_
_entity_poly.entity_id
_entity_poly.type
_entity_poly.pdbx_seq_one_letter_code
_entity_poly.pdbx_strand_id
1 'polypeptide(L)'
;MKKILPILLLCIVNYTTAQVCSVTIAPSPGHVQVTSNQSLNATGTVYWICTGISVTVTGSPGSTYLLEQNAVLTINATSGDAIFAKPGSTIINNSTAAISVTSNTNNVTRTNASTGFILDIFCPTVTLNYSQVGIGPCSDVTGMNDEQLNLFTIAPNPVASGSQIKISSDRLETIEAILFDLNGKIISTEKGNVRTISTENLLAGVYVLQLNCNGHAQRTKLLIQ
;
A
#
# COMPACT_ATOMS: atom_id res chain seq x y z
N MET A 1 72.99 -34.34 8.42
CA MET A 1 71.78 -34.11 9.24
C MET A 1 70.90 -33.09 8.51
N LYS A 2 69.87 -33.55 7.78
CA LYS A 2 68.94 -32.69 7.02
C LYS A 2 67.74 -32.36 7.92
N LYS A 3 67.55 -31.08 8.25
CA LYS A 3 66.38 -30.61 9.01
C LYS A 3 65.23 -30.39 8.03
N ILE A 4 64.13 -31.11 8.24
CA ILE A 4 62.87 -30.95 7.52
C ILE A 4 62.12 -29.78 8.18
N LEU A 5 61.75 -28.78 7.38
CA LEU A 5 60.95 -27.63 7.78
C LEU A 5 59.47 -27.97 7.60
N PRO A 6 58.58 -27.83 8.61
CA PRO A 6 57.17 -28.12 8.44
C PRO A 6 56.49 -26.93 7.74
N ILE A 7 55.81 -27.22 6.63
CA ILE A 7 54.94 -26.28 5.93
C ILE A 7 53.66 -26.13 6.77
N LEU A 8 53.50 -24.94 7.36
CA LEU A 8 52.29 -24.53 8.07
C LEU A 8 51.19 -24.26 7.03
N LEU A 9 50.26 -25.20 6.91
CA LEU A 9 49.08 -25.08 6.05
C LEU A 9 48.12 -24.04 6.66
N LEU A 10 48.07 -22.82 6.10
CA LEU A 10 47.04 -21.84 6.44
C LEU A 10 45.69 -22.32 5.91
N CYS A 11 44.81 -22.74 6.81
CA CYS A 11 43.37 -22.86 6.52
C CYS A 11 42.82 -21.45 6.25
N ILE A 12 42.54 -21.15 4.99
CA ILE A 12 41.77 -19.97 4.60
C ILE A 12 40.32 -20.25 4.98
N VAL A 13 39.89 -19.70 6.11
CA VAL A 13 38.49 -19.74 6.53
C VAL A 13 37.74 -18.77 5.63
N ASN A 14 37.00 -19.28 4.64
CA ASN A 14 36.07 -18.48 3.87
C ASN A 14 34.92 -18.06 4.79
N TYR A 15 35.00 -16.84 5.34
CA TYR A 15 33.86 -16.20 5.97
C TYR A 15 32.88 -15.79 4.86
N THR A 16 31.97 -16.68 4.48
CA THR A 16 30.77 -16.28 3.75
C THR A 16 29.84 -15.64 4.76
N THR A 17 29.90 -14.31 4.93
CA THR A 17 28.77 -13.60 5.54
C THR A 17 27.57 -13.89 4.65
N ALA A 18 26.51 -14.46 5.22
CA ALA A 18 25.28 -14.71 4.48
C ALA A 18 24.77 -13.36 3.98
N GLN A 19 24.80 -13.15 2.66
CA GLN A 19 24.37 -11.90 2.07
C GLN A 19 22.87 -11.70 2.35
N VAL A 20 22.52 -10.52 2.86
CA VAL A 20 21.13 -10.19 3.20
C VAL A 20 20.35 -9.94 1.90
N CYS A 21 19.68 -10.98 1.45
CA CYS A 21 18.81 -10.99 0.27
C CYS A 21 17.32 -10.80 0.63
N SER A 22 17.02 -10.65 1.92
CA SER A 22 15.66 -10.50 2.42
C SER A 22 15.53 -9.17 3.17
N VAL A 23 14.56 -8.35 2.79
CA VAL A 23 14.26 -7.07 3.44
C VAL A 23 12.82 -7.12 3.95
N THR A 24 12.64 -6.88 5.25
CA THR A 24 11.30 -6.68 5.82
C THR A 24 10.87 -5.24 5.62
N ILE A 25 9.69 -5.05 5.05
CA ILE A 25 9.11 -3.72 4.88
C ILE A 25 8.52 -3.30 6.22
N ALA A 26 9.07 -2.25 6.84
CA ALA A 26 8.54 -1.70 8.07
C ALA A 26 7.15 -1.09 7.85
N PRO A 27 6.24 -1.08 8.84
CA PRO A 27 4.95 -0.40 8.71
C PRO A 27 5.15 1.12 8.55
N SER A 28 4.14 1.83 8.02
CA SER A 28 4.15 3.30 7.99
C SER A 28 4.33 3.86 9.42
N PRO A 29 5.14 4.91 9.62
CA PRO A 29 5.81 5.77 8.63
C PRO A 29 7.20 5.29 8.18
N GLY A 30 7.57 4.03 8.45
CA GLY A 30 8.88 3.45 8.11
C GLY A 30 9.15 3.24 6.62
N HIS A 31 8.16 3.48 5.76
CA HIS A 31 8.32 3.50 4.31
C HIS A 31 7.29 4.45 3.66
N VAL A 32 7.53 4.80 2.41
CA VAL A 32 6.59 5.47 1.50
C VAL A 32 6.23 4.50 0.39
N GLN A 33 4.95 4.16 0.27
CA GLN A 33 4.45 3.29 -0.80
C GLN A 33 4.21 4.11 -2.08
N VAL A 34 4.67 3.60 -3.23
CA VAL A 34 4.58 4.29 -4.53
C VAL A 34 3.77 3.45 -5.52
N THR A 35 2.47 3.70 -5.57
CA THR A 35 1.48 2.92 -6.35
C THR A 35 1.20 3.47 -7.76
N SER A 36 1.73 4.64 -8.10
CA SER A 36 1.52 5.27 -9.40
C SER A 36 2.81 5.88 -9.95
N ASN A 37 2.88 5.96 -11.28
CA ASN A 37 4.01 6.55 -11.98
C ASN A 37 4.15 8.03 -11.58
N GLN A 38 5.34 8.43 -11.14
CA GLN A 38 5.55 9.78 -10.66
C GLN A 38 7.03 10.18 -10.68
N SER A 39 7.25 11.49 -10.61
CA SER A 39 8.56 12.05 -10.25
C SER A 39 8.52 12.45 -8.77
N LEU A 40 9.57 12.12 -8.02
CA LEU A 40 9.67 12.47 -6.61
C LEU A 40 11.03 13.05 -6.25
N ASN A 41 11.02 13.92 -5.24
CA ASN A 41 12.22 14.36 -4.53
C ASN A 41 12.30 13.57 -3.23
N ALA A 42 13.25 12.64 -3.14
CA ALA A 42 13.32 11.69 -2.05
C ALA A 42 13.84 12.35 -0.76
N THR A 43 13.41 11.83 0.39
CA THR A 43 13.67 12.45 1.71
C THR A 43 14.61 11.65 2.61
N GLY A 44 15.30 10.63 2.08
CA GLY A 44 16.20 9.78 2.88
C GLY A 44 15.46 8.73 3.70
N THR A 45 14.44 8.13 3.10
CA THR A 45 13.61 7.08 3.71
C THR A 45 13.58 5.83 2.81
N VAL A 46 12.75 4.86 3.17
CA VAL A 46 12.47 3.67 2.35
C VAL A 46 11.29 3.95 1.42
N TYR A 47 11.47 3.73 0.12
CA TYR A 47 10.42 3.78 -0.89
C TYR A 47 10.11 2.38 -1.37
N TRP A 48 8.85 1.95 -1.22
CA TRP A 48 8.37 0.68 -1.75
C TRP A 48 7.66 0.93 -3.08
N ILE A 49 8.32 0.56 -4.17
CA ILE A 49 7.86 0.82 -5.54
C ILE A 49 7.15 -0.42 -6.07
N CYS A 50 5.91 -0.21 -6.45
CA CYS A 50 4.95 -1.25 -6.77
C CYS A 50 5.16 -1.88 -8.14
N THR A 51 4.54 -3.04 -8.38
CA THR A 51 4.73 -3.80 -9.62
C THR A 51 4.40 -2.96 -10.85
N GLY A 52 5.33 -2.89 -11.80
CA GLY A 52 5.14 -2.13 -13.05
C GLY A 52 5.21 -0.61 -12.93
N ILE A 53 5.40 -0.07 -11.72
CA ILE A 53 5.44 1.39 -11.51
C ILE A 53 6.78 1.98 -11.93
N SER A 54 6.72 3.11 -12.63
CA SER A 54 7.85 3.88 -13.11
C SER A 54 8.03 5.15 -12.27
N VAL A 55 9.17 5.26 -11.59
CA VAL A 55 9.51 6.40 -10.72
C VAL A 55 10.74 7.11 -11.24
N THR A 56 10.67 8.45 -11.28
CA THR A 56 11.84 9.31 -11.53
C THR A 56 12.22 10.07 -10.26
N VAL A 57 13.39 9.78 -9.72
CA VAL A 57 13.96 10.47 -8.55
C VAL A 57 14.74 11.69 -9.03
N THR A 58 14.24 12.89 -8.75
CA THR A 58 14.90 14.14 -9.13
C THR A 58 16.03 14.52 -8.20
N GLY A 59 16.00 14.01 -6.96
CA GLY A 59 17.02 14.18 -5.93
C GLY A 59 16.80 13.20 -4.80
N SER A 60 17.88 12.73 -4.17
CA SER A 60 17.84 11.86 -3.00
C SER A 60 19.04 12.10 -2.09
N PRO A 61 18.85 12.29 -0.78
CA PRO A 61 19.95 12.42 0.18
C PRO A 61 20.55 11.06 0.60
N GLY A 62 20.15 9.94 -0.01
CA GLY A 62 20.50 8.58 0.41
C GLY A 62 19.28 7.84 0.94
N SER A 63 18.46 7.33 0.02
CA SER A 63 17.23 6.60 0.28
C SER A 63 17.40 5.12 -0.08
N THR A 64 16.49 4.29 0.42
CA THR A 64 16.40 2.88 0.02
C THR A 64 15.18 2.68 -0.87
N TYR A 65 15.34 2.02 -2.02
CA TYR A 65 14.25 1.69 -2.93
C TYR A 65 14.05 0.18 -2.97
N LEU A 66 12.83 -0.27 -2.64
CA LEU A 66 12.40 -1.66 -2.70
C LEU A 66 11.52 -1.81 -3.94
N LEU A 67 12.08 -2.35 -5.02
CA LEU A 67 11.39 -2.50 -6.29
C LEU A 67 10.71 -3.86 -6.36
N GLU A 68 9.40 -3.82 -6.52
CA GLU A 68 8.64 -4.98 -6.96
C GLU A 68 8.93 -5.34 -8.42
N GLN A 69 8.43 -6.49 -8.85
CA GLN A 69 8.66 -7.01 -10.20
C GLN A 69 8.26 -5.98 -11.26
N ASN A 70 9.04 -5.90 -12.33
CA ASN A 70 8.79 -5.01 -13.49
C ASN A 70 8.75 -3.49 -13.16
N ALA A 71 9.13 -3.08 -11.95
CA ALA A 71 9.23 -1.65 -11.63
C ALA A 71 10.38 -0.97 -12.38
N VAL A 72 10.23 0.31 -12.68
CA VAL A 72 11.27 1.13 -13.31
C VAL A 72 11.67 2.25 -12.37
N LEU A 73 12.97 2.39 -12.11
CA LEU A 73 13.52 3.46 -11.30
C LEU A 73 14.57 4.24 -12.09
N THR A 74 14.34 5.53 -12.28
CA THR A 74 15.31 6.46 -12.85
C THR A 74 15.81 7.41 -11.76
N ILE A 75 17.13 7.51 -11.57
CA ILE A 75 17.74 8.38 -10.55
C ILE A 75 18.55 9.47 -11.26
N ASN A 76 18.12 10.73 -11.12
CA ASN A 76 18.80 11.89 -11.71
C ASN A 76 19.82 12.53 -10.75
N ALA A 77 19.59 12.45 -9.43
CA ALA A 77 20.55 12.90 -8.43
C ALA A 77 20.40 12.08 -7.13
N THR A 78 21.53 11.76 -6.51
CA THR A 78 21.62 10.89 -5.32
C THR A 78 22.89 11.19 -4.52
N SER A 79 22.85 10.87 -3.22
CA SER A 79 24.00 10.88 -2.30
C SER A 79 24.38 9.48 -1.79
N GLY A 80 23.99 8.43 -2.51
CA GLY A 80 24.34 7.04 -2.18
C GLY A 80 23.14 6.15 -1.91
N ASP A 81 22.22 6.06 -2.88
CA ASP A 81 21.01 5.25 -2.74
C ASP A 81 21.29 3.74 -2.76
N ALA A 82 20.47 3.01 -2.02
CA ALA A 82 20.43 1.55 -2.01
C ALA A 82 19.16 1.04 -2.68
N ILE A 83 19.31 0.04 -3.56
CA ILE A 83 18.19 -0.50 -4.35
C ILE A 83 18.14 -2.01 -4.15
N PHE A 84 16.97 -2.53 -3.80
CA PHE A 84 16.65 -3.95 -3.81
C PHE A 84 15.67 -4.20 -4.95
N ALA A 85 16.09 -4.93 -5.97
CA ALA A 85 15.29 -5.10 -7.18
C ALA A 85 14.92 -6.56 -7.44
N LYS A 86 13.62 -6.77 -7.61
CA LYS A 86 13.04 -8.04 -8.06
C LYS A 86 13.18 -8.24 -9.58
N PRO A 87 12.90 -9.46 -10.10
CA PRO A 87 13.00 -9.75 -11.52
C PRO A 87 12.13 -8.83 -12.40
N GLY A 88 12.63 -8.53 -13.59
CA GLY A 88 11.98 -7.69 -14.60
C GLY A 88 12.16 -6.19 -14.39
N SER A 89 12.68 -5.76 -13.23
CA SER A 89 12.84 -4.33 -12.94
C SER A 89 13.93 -3.69 -13.80
N THR A 90 13.80 -2.39 -14.04
CA THR A 90 14.77 -1.58 -14.79
C THR A 90 15.28 -0.43 -13.93
N ILE A 91 16.59 -0.26 -13.88
CA ILE A 91 17.26 0.78 -13.10
C ILE A 91 18.10 1.63 -14.04
N ILE A 92 17.87 2.95 -14.00
CA ILE A 92 18.58 3.93 -14.80
C ILE A 92 19.26 4.92 -13.86
N ASN A 93 20.60 4.91 -13.83
CA ASN A 93 21.38 5.92 -13.15
C ASN A 93 21.77 7.03 -14.13
N ASN A 94 21.13 8.19 -14.00
CA ASN A 94 21.48 9.44 -14.68
C ASN A 94 22.30 10.38 -13.78
N SER A 95 22.55 9.98 -12.53
CA SER A 95 23.30 10.81 -11.60
C SER A 95 24.82 10.70 -11.82
N THR A 96 25.55 11.66 -11.27
CA THR A 96 27.01 11.63 -11.22
C THR A 96 27.55 10.84 -10.02
N ALA A 97 26.66 10.32 -9.16
CA ALA A 97 27.01 9.61 -7.94
C ALA A 97 26.79 8.09 -8.07
N ALA A 98 27.32 7.37 -7.08
CA ALA A 98 27.19 5.92 -7.00
C ALA A 98 25.81 5.51 -6.47
N ILE A 99 25.28 4.41 -7.00
CA ILE A 99 24.13 3.69 -6.41
C ILE A 99 24.51 2.23 -6.19
N SER A 100 23.93 1.61 -5.17
CA SER A 100 24.09 0.17 -4.92
C SER A 100 22.82 -0.58 -5.32
N VAL A 101 22.97 -1.68 -6.06
CA VAL A 101 21.86 -2.48 -6.58
C VAL A 101 22.01 -3.92 -6.13
N THR A 102 21.20 -4.32 -5.17
CA THR A 102 21.05 -5.72 -4.73
C THR A 102 19.99 -6.41 -5.58
N SER A 103 20.42 -7.32 -6.46
CA SER A 103 19.53 -8.04 -7.38
C SER A 103 20.16 -9.29 -7.98
N ASN A 104 19.36 -10.10 -8.66
CA ASN A 104 19.89 -11.11 -9.56
C ASN A 104 20.22 -10.44 -10.90
N THR A 105 21.50 -10.39 -11.22
CA THR A 105 22.01 -9.67 -12.39
C THR A 105 21.55 -10.27 -13.72
N ASN A 106 20.95 -11.47 -13.74
CA ASN A 106 20.41 -12.05 -14.97
C ASN A 106 18.98 -11.61 -15.28
N ASN A 107 18.29 -10.94 -14.35
CA ASN A 107 16.87 -10.62 -14.50
C ASN A 107 16.50 -9.17 -14.19
N VAL A 108 17.47 -8.29 -13.97
CA VAL A 108 17.26 -6.84 -13.80
C VAL A 108 18.04 -6.08 -14.86
N THR A 109 17.40 -5.13 -15.53
CA THR A 109 18.07 -4.27 -16.52
C THR A 109 18.71 -3.08 -15.80
N ARG A 110 19.97 -2.78 -16.11
CA ARG A 110 20.72 -1.66 -15.52
C ARG A 110 21.35 -0.81 -16.62
N THR A 111 21.13 0.49 -16.54
CA THR A 111 21.73 1.47 -17.44
C THR A 111 22.39 2.56 -16.61
N ASN A 112 23.66 2.83 -16.86
CA ASN A 112 24.37 3.97 -16.29
C ASN A 112 24.60 4.97 -17.42
N ALA A 113 23.75 6.00 -17.49
CA ALA A 113 23.69 6.96 -18.59
C ALA A 113 24.42 8.28 -18.27
N SER A 114 25.11 8.34 -17.14
CA SER A 114 25.91 9.49 -16.70
C SER A 114 27.27 9.01 -16.13
N THR A 115 28.03 9.91 -15.51
CA THR A 115 29.39 9.61 -15.01
C THR A 115 29.43 8.92 -13.65
N GLY A 116 28.28 8.67 -13.01
CA GLY A 116 28.18 7.84 -11.82
C GLY A 116 28.49 6.38 -12.11
N PHE A 117 28.22 5.49 -11.15
CA PHE A 117 28.35 4.04 -11.37
C PHE A 117 27.29 3.25 -10.59
N ILE A 118 27.03 2.05 -11.09
CA ILE A 118 26.15 1.07 -10.45
C ILE A 118 27.04 0.02 -9.79
N LEU A 119 26.98 -0.05 -8.47
CA LEU A 119 27.62 -1.11 -7.69
C LEU A 119 26.64 -2.28 -7.57
N ASP A 120 26.86 -3.33 -8.36
CA ASP A 120 26.06 -4.55 -8.30
C ASP A 120 26.41 -5.39 -7.06
N ILE A 121 25.38 -5.78 -6.32
CA ILE A 121 25.43 -6.70 -5.20
C ILE A 121 24.61 -7.93 -5.60
N PHE A 122 25.30 -9.03 -5.94
CA PHE A 122 24.66 -10.21 -6.53
C PHE A 122 23.79 -10.96 -5.52
N CYS A 123 22.49 -11.00 -5.75
CA CYS A 123 21.53 -11.70 -4.90
C CYS A 123 20.68 -12.65 -5.75
N PRO A 124 20.78 -13.98 -5.63
CA PRO A 124 20.06 -14.93 -6.48
C PRO A 124 18.53 -14.71 -6.48
N THR A 125 17.99 -14.39 -5.30
CA THR A 125 16.57 -14.07 -5.09
C THR A 125 16.45 -12.96 -4.06
N VAL A 126 15.91 -11.82 -4.47
CA VAL A 126 15.52 -10.73 -3.55
C VAL A 126 14.13 -11.03 -3.00
N THR A 127 14.04 -11.18 -1.68
CA THR A 127 12.79 -11.42 -0.96
C THR A 127 12.38 -10.15 -0.22
N LEU A 128 11.22 -9.59 -0.57
CA LEU A 128 10.59 -8.53 0.21
C LEU A 128 9.56 -9.19 1.14
N ASN A 129 9.75 -9.02 2.44
CA ASN A 129 8.87 -9.60 3.46
C ASN A 129 7.78 -8.60 3.85
N TYR A 130 6.53 -8.97 3.55
CA TYR A 130 5.34 -8.16 3.75
C TYR A 130 4.67 -8.34 5.11
N SER A 131 5.24 -9.14 6.01
CA SER A 131 4.60 -9.53 7.27
C SER A 131 4.13 -8.37 8.14
N GLN A 132 4.69 -7.17 7.96
CA GLN A 132 4.34 -5.96 8.71
C GLN A 132 3.49 -4.94 7.93
N VAL A 133 3.27 -5.16 6.62
CA VAL A 133 2.53 -4.24 5.74
C VAL A 133 1.29 -4.88 5.09
N GLY A 134 1.02 -6.17 5.34
CA GLY A 134 -0.16 -6.85 4.82
C GLY A 134 0.06 -7.51 3.45
N ILE A 135 -0.87 -7.31 2.51
CA ILE A 135 -0.87 -7.98 1.19
C ILE A 135 0.05 -7.19 0.21
N GLY A 136 1.23 -7.72 -0.16
CA GLY A 136 2.09 -7.17 -1.24
C GLY A 136 1.65 -7.65 -2.63
N PRO A 137 2.35 -7.39 -3.76
CA PRO A 137 3.37 -6.40 -4.15
C PRO A 137 2.67 -5.13 -4.65
N CYS A 138 2.15 -4.41 -3.66
CA CYS A 138 1.30 -3.22 -3.75
C CYS A 138 -0.05 -3.40 -4.43
N SER A 139 -0.88 -4.31 -3.91
CA SER A 139 -2.30 -4.31 -4.26
C SER A 139 -2.91 -2.95 -3.89
N ASP A 140 -3.56 -2.31 -4.87
CA ASP A 140 -4.82 -1.64 -4.60
C ASP A 140 -5.75 -2.74 -4.09
N VAL A 141 -6.18 -2.68 -2.84
CA VAL A 141 -7.56 -3.08 -2.64
C VAL A 141 -8.33 -1.83 -3.01
N THR A 142 -9.14 -1.88 -4.05
CA THR A 142 -10.41 -1.14 -4.04
C THR A 142 -11.27 -1.71 -2.90
N GLY A 143 -10.75 -1.63 -1.68
CA GLY A 143 -11.24 -2.24 -0.46
C GLY A 143 -11.26 -1.15 0.55
N MET A 144 -12.25 -0.26 0.34
CA MET A 144 -12.59 0.86 1.18
C MET A 144 -11.43 1.84 1.35
N ASN A 145 -11.57 3.04 0.79
CA ASN A 145 -10.97 4.20 1.42
C ASN A 145 -11.33 4.10 2.90
N ASP A 146 -10.34 3.87 3.75
CA ASP A 146 -10.48 3.71 5.20
C ASP A 146 -10.68 5.08 5.86
N GLU A 147 -11.50 5.91 5.22
CA GLU A 147 -12.60 6.56 5.89
C GLU A 147 -13.86 5.99 5.24
N GLN A 148 -14.43 4.96 5.85
CA GLN A 148 -15.88 4.89 5.90
C GLN A 148 -16.31 6.17 6.63
N LEU A 149 -16.34 7.30 5.92
CA LEU A 149 -16.97 8.52 6.39
C LEU A 149 -18.36 8.06 6.75
N ASN A 150 -18.62 7.89 8.04
CA ASN A 150 -19.97 7.71 8.55
C ASN A 150 -20.66 9.05 8.34
N LEU A 151 -21.01 9.34 7.08
CA LEU A 151 -21.72 10.53 6.63
C LEU A 151 -23.03 10.69 7.40
N PHE A 152 -23.55 9.57 7.89
CA PHE A 152 -24.75 9.49 8.67
C PHE A 152 -24.52 8.71 9.96
N THR A 153 -24.99 9.26 11.06
CA THR A 153 -25.27 8.54 12.30
C THR A 153 -26.75 8.18 12.31
N ILE A 154 -27.07 6.89 12.49
CA ILE A 154 -28.43 6.37 12.45
C ILE A 154 -28.74 5.76 13.81
N ALA A 155 -29.70 6.34 14.54
CA ALA A 155 -30.05 5.91 15.89
C ALA A 155 -31.53 6.17 16.23
N PRO A 156 -32.19 5.36 17.06
CA PRO A 156 -31.65 4.19 17.73
C PRO A 156 -31.61 2.97 16.78
N ASN A 157 -30.74 2.02 17.10
CA ASN A 157 -30.72 0.68 16.51
C ASN A 157 -30.21 -0.29 17.58
N PRO A 158 -31.03 -1.21 18.12
CA PRO A 158 -32.41 -1.53 17.71
C PRO A 158 -33.42 -0.39 17.94
N VAL A 159 -34.56 -0.44 17.27
CA VAL A 159 -35.66 0.54 17.40
C VAL A 159 -36.98 -0.20 17.60
N ALA A 160 -37.82 0.30 18.50
CA ALA A 160 -39.14 -0.27 18.71
C ALA A 160 -40.08 0.03 17.52
N SER A 161 -40.98 -0.89 17.21
CA SER A 161 -42.09 -0.68 16.28
C SER A 161 -42.92 0.54 16.71
N GLY A 162 -43.27 1.42 15.77
CA GLY A 162 -43.97 2.68 16.09
C GLY A 162 -43.09 3.82 16.61
N SER A 163 -41.77 3.63 16.68
CA SER A 163 -40.82 4.70 17.00
C SER A 163 -40.24 5.36 15.74
N GLN A 164 -39.36 6.34 15.92
CA GLN A 164 -38.64 6.98 14.82
C GLN A 164 -37.15 6.68 14.89
N ILE A 165 -36.58 6.41 13.73
CA ILE A 165 -35.13 6.36 13.51
C ILE A 165 -34.69 7.76 13.16
N LYS A 166 -33.65 8.28 13.83
CA LYS A 166 -33.04 9.58 13.55
C LYS A 166 -31.81 9.41 12.67
N ILE A 167 -31.68 10.29 11.70
CA ILE A 167 -30.55 10.39 10.77
C ILE A 167 -29.87 11.74 11.03
N SER A 168 -28.69 11.68 11.63
CA SER A 168 -27.83 12.85 11.84
C SER A 168 -26.73 12.85 10.79
N SER A 169 -26.50 14.00 10.17
CA SER A 169 -25.42 14.25 9.22
C SER A 169 -24.95 15.68 9.39
N ASP A 170 -23.65 15.90 9.30
CA ASP A 170 -23.02 17.22 9.24
C ASP A 170 -23.28 17.92 7.90
N ARG A 171 -23.84 17.20 6.91
CA ARG A 171 -24.10 17.73 5.60
C ARG A 171 -25.48 18.36 5.43
N LEU A 172 -25.52 19.39 4.59
CA LEU A 172 -26.70 20.22 4.32
C LEU A 172 -27.46 19.81 3.04
N GLU A 173 -26.97 18.81 2.30
CA GLU A 173 -27.56 18.46 1.01
C GLU A 173 -28.76 17.52 1.15
N THR A 174 -29.46 17.28 0.03
CA THR A 174 -30.64 16.42 0.01
C THR A 174 -30.26 14.96 0.21
N ILE A 175 -30.87 14.33 1.21
CA ILE A 175 -30.74 12.92 1.54
C ILE A 175 -31.90 12.17 0.88
N GLU A 176 -31.60 11.05 0.24
CA GLU A 176 -32.59 10.07 -0.18
C GLU A 176 -32.43 8.82 0.70
N ALA A 177 -33.49 8.47 1.42
CA ALA A 177 -33.56 7.30 2.28
C ALA A 177 -34.40 6.21 1.63
N ILE A 178 -33.83 5.02 1.47
CA ILE A 178 -34.50 3.86 0.88
C ILE A 178 -34.44 2.71 1.89
N LEU A 179 -35.60 2.21 2.31
CA LEU A 179 -35.72 1.11 3.24
C LEU A 179 -36.05 -0.17 2.48
N PHE A 180 -35.31 -1.24 2.74
CA PHE A 180 -35.48 -2.55 2.13
C PHE A 180 -35.80 -3.62 3.19
N ASP A 181 -36.58 -4.63 2.83
CA ASP A 181 -36.63 -5.89 3.56
C ASP A 181 -35.40 -6.77 3.25
N LEU A 182 -35.28 -7.92 3.94
CA LEU A 182 -34.19 -8.88 3.72
C LEU A 182 -34.17 -9.51 2.33
N ASN A 183 -35.29 -9.48 1.60
CA ASN A 183 -35.37 -9.99 0.24
C ASN A 183 -34.99 -8.91 -0.80
N GLY A 184 -34.61 -7.71 -0.34
CA GLY A 184 -34.26 -6.58 -1.20
C GLY A 184 -35.48 -5.84 -1.78
N LYS A 185 -36.69 -6.11 -1.29
CA LYS A 185 -37.89 -5.36 -1.69
C LYS A 185 -37.86 -3.99 -1.03
N ILE A 186 -38.09 -2.94 -1.82
CA ILE A 186 -38.24 -1.57 -1.31
C ILE A 186 -39.56 -1.48 -0.52
N ILE A 187 -39.45 -1.08 0.74
CA ILE A 187 -40.57 -0.84 1.67
C ILE A 187 -40.94 0.64 1.69
N SER A 188 -39.95 1.53 1.66
CA SER A 188 -40.16 2.98 1.63
C SER A 188 -39.04 3.69 0.87
N THR A 189 -39.36 4.86 0.32
CA THR A 189 -38.40 5.78 -0.29
C THR A 189 -38.80 7.21 0.06
N GLU A 190 -37.89 7.95 0.68
CA GLU A 190 -38.06 9.35 1.07
C GLU A 190 -36.92 10.19 0.50
N LYS A 191 -37.19 11.41 0.05
CA LYS A 191 -36.19 12.29 -0.56
C LYS A 191 -36.35 13.74 -0.10
N GLY A 192 -35.25 14.40 0.22
CA GLY A 192 -35.22 15.80 0.65
C GLY A 192 -34.38 15.98 1.90
N ASN A 193 -34.85 16.76 2.87
CA ASN A 193 -34.17 16.90 4.17
C ASN A 193 -34.61 15.79 5.13
N VAL A 194 -34.41 14.53 4.75
CA VAL A 194 -34.84 13.37 5.55
C VAL A 194 -33.96 13.27 6.79
N ARG A 195 -34.55 13.49 7.96
CA ARG A 195 -33.87 13.41 9.27
C ARG A 195 -34.47 12.36 10.19
N THR A 196 -35.64 11.84 9.84
CA THR A 196 -36.28 10.75 10.56
C THR A 196 -36.92 9.77 9.59
N ILE A 197 -37.07 8.52 10.02
CA ILE A 197 -37.84 7.48 9.32
C ILE A 197 -38.80 6.88 10.33
N SER A 198 -40.08 6.80 9.97
CA SER A 198 -41.11 6.18 10.80
C SER A 198 -41.05 4.65 10.73
N THR A 199 -41.19 3.96 11.87
CA THR A 199 -41.30 2.50 11.95
C THR A 199 -42.73 2.01 12.22
N GLU A 200 -43.74 2.89 12.16
CA GLU A 200 -45.13 2.57 12.54
C GLU A 200 -45.76 1.39 11.80
N ASN A 201 -45.41 1.19 10.53
CA ASN A 201 -45.97 0.12 9.69
C ASN A 201 -44.97 -1.02 9.44
N LEU A 202 -43.88 -1.07 10.20
CA LEU A 202 -42.86 -2.10 10.06
C LEU A 202 -43.10 -3.22 11.06
N LEU A 203 -43.16 -4.45 10.58
CA LEU A 203 -43.14 -5.62 11.45
C LEU A 203 -41.76 -5.76 12.11
N ALA A 204 -41.72 -6.33 13.32
CA ALA A 204 -40.47 -6.70 13.96
C ALA A 204 -39.61 -7.59 13.05
N GLY A 205 -38.32 -7.28 12.94
CA GLY A 205 -37.44 -7.94 11.98
C GLY A 205 -36.23 -7.11 11.59
N VAL A 206 -35.48 -7.61 10.62
CA VAL A 206 -34.29 -6.94 10.09
C VAL A 206 -34.62 -6.25 8.79
N TYR A 207 -34.15 -5.02 8.66
CA TYR A 207 -34.27 -4.21 7.45
C TYR A 207 -32.92 -3.63 7.07
N VAL A 208 -32.80 -3.18 5.83
CA VAL A 208 -31.61 -2.44 5.35
C VAL A 208 -32.05 -1.03 5.00
N LEU A 209 -31.44 -0.04 5.64
CA LEU A 209 -31.60 1.37 5.27
C LEU A 209 -30.42 1.80 4.40
N GLN A 210 -30.69 2.29 3.21
CA GLN A 210 -29.72 2.96 2.35
C GLN A 210 -29.98 4.47 2.37
N LEU A 211 -28.94 5.26 2.61
CA LEU A 211 -28.96 6.70 2.52
C LEU A 211 -28.07 7.13 1.36
N ASN A 212 -28.65 7.81 0.37
CA ASN A 212 -27.92 8.40 -0.75
C ASN A 212 -27.81 9.92 -0.54
N CYS A 213 -26.60 10.46 -0.71
CA CYS A 213 -26.35 11.90 -0.70
C CYS A 213 -25.18 12.22 -1.62
N ASN A 214 -25.38 13.13 -2.59
CA ASN A 214 -24.35 13.60 -3.51
C ASN A 214 -23.53 12.48 -4.18
N GLY A 215 -24.20 11.43 -4.65
CA GLY A 215 -23.54 10.30 -5.32
C GLY A 215 -22.89 9.27 -4.37
N HIS A 216 -22.88 9.53 -3.06
CA HIS A 216 -22.46 8.57 -2.06
C HIS A 216 -23.67 7.80 -1.51
N ALA A 217 -23.48 6.50 -1.24
CA ALA A 217 -24.48 5.65 -0.62
C ALA A 217 -23.92 5.00 0.65
N GLN A 218 -24.62 5.13 1.78
CA GLN A 218 -24.33 4.43 3.02
C GLN A 218 -25.47 3.46 3.33
N ARG A 219 -25.14 2.20 3.67
CA ARG A 219 -26.13 1.20 4.08
C ARG A 219 -25.94 0.84 5.55
N THR A 220 -27.03 0.74 6.29
CA THR A 220 -27.05 0.24 7.66
C THR A 220 -28.11 -0.82 7.84
N LYS A 221 -27.80 -1.85 8.64
CA LYS A 221 -28.77 -2.85 9.07
C LYS A 221 -29.56 -2.32 10.25
N LEU A 222 -30.88 -2.34 10.17
CA LEU A 222 -31.79 -1.95 11.24
C LEU A 222 -32.43 -3.18 11.86
N LEU A 223 -32.54 -3.19 13.19
CA LEU A 223 -33.33 -4.16 13.93
C LEU A 223 -34.57 -3.48 14.49
N ILE A 224 -35.75 -3.87 14.00
CA ILE A 224 -37.05 -3.43 14.50
C ILE A 224 -37.55 -4.48 15.52
N GLN A 225 -38.01 -4.02 16.68
CA GLN A 225 -38.51 -4.86 17.79
C GLN A 225 -39.96 -4.56 18.15
#